data_AF-A0A327QUC3-F1
#
_entry.id   AF-A0A327QUC3-F1
#
_cell.length_a   1.000
_cell.length_b   1.000
_cell.length_c   1.000
_cell.angle_alpha   90.00
_cell.angle_beta   90.00
_cell.angle_gamma   90.00
#
_symmetry.space_group_name_H-M   'P 1'
#
loop_
_entity.id
_entity.type
_entity.pdbx_description
1 polymer ?
#
loop_
_entity_poly.entity_id
_entity_poly.type
_entity_poly.pdbx_seq_one_letter_code
_entity_poly.pdbx_strand_id
1 'polypeptide(L)'
;MKKLVVLVVLMAGISAIAQKPERERGHRGDMKDMSPEQIATLQTKQMTLALDLTDTQQKEIQSLNLENAVKRSEKMNEMKAKKESGEAKKLTSEERFAMKTAMLDHQIAQKEEMKKILNKEQYEKWEKMKKNREGHRKGRGMDDNDKRSGKK
;
A
#
# COMPACT_ATOMS: atom_id res chain seq x y z
N MET A 1 40.74 47.91 -13.67
CA MET A 1 41.02 46.57 -13.12
C MET A 1 41.41 46.67 -11.66
N LYS A 2 40.48 46.38 -10.74
CA LYS A 2 40.64 46.16 -9.28
C LYS A 2 39.28 45.86 -8.60
N LYS A 3 38.32 45.35 -9.38
CA LYS A 3 36.96 44.98 -8.91
C LYS A 3 36.46 43.66 -9.54
N LEU A 4 37.36 42.88 -10.14
CA LEU A 4 37.00 41.62 -10.80
C LEU A 4 37.45 40.37 -10.03
N VAL A 5 38.20 40.53 -8.93
CA VAL A 5 38.70 39.39 -8.14
C VAL A 5 37.71 38.95 -7.05
N VAL A 6 36.82 39.83 -6.61
CA VAL A 6 35.82 39.53 -5.56
C VAL A 6 34.62 38.75 -6.11
N LEU A 7 34.38 38.80 -7.43
CA LEU A 7 33.22 38.16 -8.07
C LEU A 7 33.44 36.67 -8.38
N VAL A 8 34.70 36.20 -8.35
CA VAL A 8 35.04 34.78 -8.59
C VAL A 8 34.98 33.94 -7.32
N VAL A 9 35.18 34.54 -6.14
CA VAL A 9 35.07 33.84 -4.84
C VAL A 9 33.60 33.59 -4.44
N LEU A 10 32.65 34.37 -4.98
CA LEU A 10 31.22 34.19 -4.72
C LEU A 10 30.57 33.05 -5.52
N MET A 11 31.21 32.58 -6.60
CA MET A 11 30.68 31.50 -7.45
C MET A 11 31.16 30.10 -7.06
N ALA A 12 32.12 29.96 -6.14
CA ALA A 12 32.61 28.66 -5.67
C ALA A 12 31.80 28.07 -4.50
N GLY A 13 30.80 28.79 -3.96
CA GLY A 13 30.03 28.39 -2.78
C GLY A 13 28.79 27.51 -3.03
N ILE A 14 28.41 27.26 -4.29
CA ILE A 14 27.12 26.60 -4.60
C ILE A 14 27.27 25.08 -4.83
N SER A 15 28.48 24.55 -4.95
CA SER A 15 28.70 23.13 -5.27
C SER A 15 28.67 22.15 -4.07
N ALA A 16 28.37 22.61 -2.85
CA ALA A 16 28.50 21.79 -1.62
C ALA A 16 27.19 21.43 -0.89
N ILE A 17 26.02 21.56 -1.51
CA ILE A 17 24.78 20.92 -1.01
C ILE A 17 24.18 20.04 -2.10
N ALA A 18 24.98 19.08 -2.58
CA ALA A 18 24.46 17.84 -3.12
C ALA A 18 24.09 16.91 -1.94
N GLN A 19 23.23 17.39 -1.03
CA GLN A 19 22.51 16.48 -0.15
C GLN A 19 21.56 15.71 -1.06
N LYS A 20 21.89 14.43 -1.25
CA LYS A 20 21.01 13.42 -1.86
C LYS A 20 19.57 13.74 -1.43
N PRO A 21 18.59 13.81 -2.34
CA PRO A 21 17.22 13.66 -1.91
C PRO A 21 17.14 12.26 -1.34
N GLU A 22 17.26 12.16 -0.02
CA GLU A 22 16.65 11.10 0.74
C GLU A 22 15.22 11.12 0.24
N ARG A 23 14.88 10.13 -0.60
CA ARG A 23 13.50 9.90 -0.96
C ARG A 23 12.84 9.64 0.38
N GLU A 24 12.24 10.66 0.97
CA GLU A 24 11.29 10.51 2.05
C GLU A 24 10.37 9.40 1.57
N ARG A 25 10.54 8.22 2.16
CA ARG A 25 9.60 7.12 1.97
C ARG A 25 8.35 7.60 2.68
N GLY A 26 7.56 8.42 1.96
CA GLY A 26 6.57 9.31 2.54
C GLY A 26 5.73 8.61 3.59
N HIS A 27 5.67 9.21 4.78
CA HIS A 27 4.71 8.99 5.86
C HIS A 27 4.01 7.61 5.89
N ARG A 28 4.76 6.50 5.75
CA ARG A 28 4.23 5.15 5.96
C ARG A 28 4.26 4.76 7.44
N GLY A 29 4.78 5.63 8.31
CA GLY A 29 4.83 5.45 9.75
C GLY A 29 3.45 5.51 10.39
N ASP A 30 2.66 6.53 10.05
CA ASP A 30 1.44 6.90 10.81
C ASP A 30 0.31 5.86 10.71
N MET A 31 0.38 4.96 9.73
CA MET A 31 -0.61 3.88 9.54
C MET A 31 -0.17 2.53 10.14
N LYS A 32 1.04 2.43 10.73
CA LYS A 32 1.52 1.17 11.34
C LYS A 32 0.88 0.87 12.68
N ASP A 33 0.39 1.88 13.38
CA ASP A 33 -0.02 1.77 14.78
C ASP A 33 -1.55 1.77 14.97
N MET A 34 -2.32 1.64 13.89
CA MET A 34 -3.78 1.56 13.97
C MET A 34 -4.25 0.16 14.38
N SER A 35 -5.24 0.10 15.26
CA SER A 35 -5.91 -1.17 15.59
C SER A 35 -6.72 -1.72 14.40
N PRO A 36 -6.99 -3.03 14.35
CA PRO A 36 -7.85 -3.61 13.33
C PRO A 36 -9.23 -2.91 13.21
N GLU A 37 -9.80 -2.49 14.34
CA GLU A 37 -11.08 -1.78 14.42
C GLU A 37 -10.97 -0.39 13.79
N GLN A 38 -9.91 0.37 14.10
CA GLN A 38 -9.67 1.68 13.50
C GLN A 38 -9.49 1.58 11.98
N ILE A 39 -8.74 0.56 11.52
CA ILE A 39 -8.56 0.27 10.10
C ILE A 39 -9.89 -0.04 9.44
N ALA A 40 -10.70 -0.91 10.05
CA ALA A 40 -12.01 -1.29 9.53
C ALA A 40 -12.95 -0.08 9.43
N THR A 41 -13.03 0.72 10.50
CA THR A 41 -13.84 1.95 10.52
C THR A 41 -13.39 2.93 9.45
N LEU A 42 -12.09 3.19 9.30
CA LEU A 42 -11.57 4.11 8.29
C LEU A 42 -11.89 3.62 6.87
N GLN A 43 -11.69 2.33 6.60
CA GLN A 43 -12.01 1.74 5.29
C GLN A 43 -13.50 1.83 4.97
N THR A 44 -14.35 1.50 5.93
CA THR A 44 -15.81 1.63 5.76
C THR A 44 -16.19 3.07 5.48
N LYS A 45 -15.70 4.04 6.25
CA LYS A 45 -16.02 5.47 6.01
C LYS A 45 -15.55 5.96 4.65
N GLN A 46 -14.37 5.52 4.19
CA GLN A 46 -13.89 5.82 2.84
C GLN A 46 -14.80 5.21 1.76
N MET A 47 -15.29 3.98 1.98
CA MET A 47 -16.23 3.34 1.08
C MET A 47 -17.60 4.04 1.11
N THR A 48 -18.08 4.47 2.27
CA THR A 48 -19.29 5.29 2.40
C THR A 48 -19.18 6.55 1.58
N LEU A 49 -18.09 7.30 1.72
CA LEU A 49 -17.85 8.53 0.96
C LEU A 49 -17.80 8.27 -0.55
N ALA A 50 -17.27 7.12 -0.97
CA ALA A 50 -17.11 6.81 -2.39
C ALA A 50 -18.35 6.19 -3.03
N LEU A 51 -19.20 5.48 -2.27
CA LEU A 51 -20.29 4.65 -2.78
C LEU A 51 -21.66 5.04 -2.25
N ASP A 52 -21.74 6.05 -1.38
CA ASP A 52 -22.97 6.51 -0.73
C ASP A 52 -23.69 5.34 -0.02
N LEU A 53 -22.95 4.63 0.83
CA LEU A 53 -23.44 3.43 1.52
C LEU A 53 -24.54 3.76 2.54
N THR A 54 -25.58 2.92 2.60
CA THR A 54 -26.60 3.00 3.66
C THR A 54 -26.05 2.52 5.00
N ASP A 55 -26.71 2.88 6.11
CA ASP A 55 -26.28 2.47 7.45
C ASP A 55 -26.19 0.94 7.61
N THR A 56 -27.10 0.20 6.99
CA THR A 56 -27.06 -1.27 6.97
C THR A 56 -25.82 -1.79 6.24
N GLN A 57 -25.56 -1.26 5.02
CA GLN A 57 -24.38 -1.62 4.24
C GLN A 57 -23.07 -1.29 4.97
N GLN A 58 -23.03 -0.14 5.65
CA GLN A 58 -21.85 0.27 6.43
C GLN A 58 -21.54 -0.72 7.55
N LYS A 59 -22.55 -1.21 8.29
CA LYS A 59 -22.37 -2.20 9.36
C LYS A 59 -21.83 -3.52 8.81
N GLU A 60 -22.41 -4.02 7.73
CA GLU A 60 -21.99 -5.28 7.09
C GLU A 60 -20.55 -5.16 6.56
N ILE A 61 -20.24 -4.08 5.85
CA ILE A 61 -18.89 -3.81 5.32
C ILE A 61 -17.87 -3.61 6.44
N GLN A 62 -18.24 -2.95 7.54
CA GLN A 62 -17.35 -2.79 8.69
C GLN A 62 -17.00 -4.14 9.34
N SER A 63 -17.98 -5.04 9.47
CA SER A 63 -17.72 -6.40 9.97
C SER A 63 -16.73 -7.14 9.05
N LEU A 64 -16.98 -7.10 7.74
CA LEU A 64 -16.10 -7.70 6.73
C LEU A 64 -14.68 -7.11 6.76
N ASN A 65 -14.58 -5.78 6.87
CA ASN A 65 -13.29 -5.08 6.95
C ASN A 65 -12.53 -5.39 8.25
N LEU A 66 -13.24 -5.57 9.37
CA LEU A 66 -12.64 -5.94 10.65
C LEU A 66 -12.02 -7.33 10.57
N GLU A 67 -12.77 -8.32 10.08
CA GLU A 67 -12.26 -9.68 9.89
C GLU A 67 -10.98 -9.68 9.02
N ASN A 68 -11.00 -8.92 7.92
CA ASN A 68 -9.84 -8.75 7.05
C ASN A 68 -8.65 -8.06 7.74
N ALA A 69 -8.92 -7.04 8.57
CA ALA A 69 -7.90 -6.32 9.29
C ALA A 69 -7.23 -7.18 10.36
N VAL A 70 -8.01 -7.98 11.10
CA VAL A 70 -7.51 -8.95 12.09
C VAL A 70 -6.63 -10.00 11.41
N LYS A 71 -7.14 -10.68 10.38
CA LYS A 71 -6.36 -11.68 9.60
C LYS A 71 -5.06 -11.12 9.06
N ARG A 72 -5.08 -9.85 8.61
CA ARG A 72 -3.88 -9.17 8.12
C ARG A 72 -2.90 -8.85 9.25
N SER A 73 -3.38 -8.42 10.40
CA SER A 73 -2.56 -8.14 11.59
C SER A 73 -1.85 -9.40 12.08
N GLU A 74 -2.59 -10.50 12.23
CA GLU A 74 -2.06 -11.80 12.62
C GLU A 74 -0.95 -12.27 11.67
N LYS A 75 -1.23 -12.25 10.36
CA LYS A 75 -0.24 -12.63 9.34
C LYS A 75 0.98 -11.72 9.37
N MET A 76 0.82 -10.42 9.64
CA MET A 76 1.93 -9.49 9.77
C MET A 76 2.80 -9.83 10.98
N ASN A 77 2.18 -10.10 12.12
CA ASN A 77 2.86 -10.48 13.36
C ASN A 77 3.62 -11.80 13.20
N GLU A 78 2.99 -12.80 12.57
CA GLU A 78 3.63 -14.08 12.26
C GLU A 78 4.86 -13.89 11.37
N MET A 79 4.74 -13.10 10.30
CA MET A 79 5.87 -12.79 9.42
C MET A 79 6.98 -11.99 10.13
N LYS A 80 6.62 -11.09 11.05
CA LYS A 80 7.57 -10.31 11.84
C LYS A 80 8.33 -11.22 12.80
N ALA A 81 7.64 -12.10 13.53
CA ALA A 81 8.24 -13.08 14.42
C ALA A 81 9.21 -14.02 13.68
N LYS A 82 8.79 -14.58 12.53
CA LYS A 82 9.65 -15.42 11.68
C LYS A 82 10.90 -14.69 11.17
N LYS A 83 10.80 -13.39 10.96
CA LYS A 83 11.93 -12.56 10.55
C LYS A 83 12.89 -12.29 11.71
N GLU A 84 12.35 -12.02 12.89
CA GLU A 84 13.14 -11.75 14.11
C GLU A 84 13.83 -13.01 14.64
N SER A 85 13.20 -14.19 14.52
CA SER A 85 13.80 -15.48 14.89
C SER A 85 14.87 -15.98 13.91
N GLY A 86 15.04 -15.31 12.75
CA GLY A 86 15.94 -15.77 11.69
C GLY A 86 15.41 -16.97 10.88
N GLU A 87 14.19 -17.41 11.13
CA GLU A 87 13.53 -18.52 10.42
C GLU A 87 12.94 -18.13 9.06
N ALA A 88 13.15 -16.89 8.62
CA ALA A 88 12.68 -16.39 7.33
C ALA A 88 13.36 -17.13 6.17
N LYS A 89 12.75 -18.26 5.76
CA LYS A 89 13.18 -19.05 4.61
C LYS A 89 12.54 -18.55 3.32
N LYS A 90 13.27 -18.75 2.22
CA LYS A 90 12.71 -18.55 0.89
C LYS A 90 11.69 -19.65 0.62
N LEU A 91 10.48 -19.23 0.29
CA LEU A 91 9.36 -20.13 0.02
C LEU A 91 9.66 -21.05 -1.17
N THR A 92 9.26 -22.32 -1.04
CA THR A 92 9.32 -23.30 -2.13
C THR A 92 8.33 -22.93 -3.25
N SER A 93 8.41 -23.61 -4.40
CA SER A 93 7.45 -23.39 -5.48
C SER A 93 6.03 -23.80 -5.08
N GLU A 94 5.88 -24.89 -4.34
CA GLU A 94 4.60 -25.40 -3.86
C GLU A 94 3.99 -24.46 -2.81
N GLU A 95 4.77 -24.00 -1.82
CA GLU A 95 4.30 -23.03 -0.82
C GLU A 95 3.86 -21.72 -1.46
N ARG A 96 4.61 -21.24 -2.47
CA ARG A 96 4.23 -20.04 -3.23
C ARG A 96 2.94 -20.24 -4.01
N PHE A 97 2.73 -21.41 -4.60
CA PHE A 97 1.48 -21.74 -5.28
C PHE A 97 0.32 -21.75 -4.29
N ALA A 98 0.43 -22.49 -3.18
CA ALA A 98 -0.60 -22.57 -2.15
C ALA A 98 -0.98 -21.18 -1.60
N MET A 99 0.01 -20.33 -1.31
CA MET A 99 -0.25 -18.95 -0.87
C MET A 99 -0.95 -18.10 -1.91
N LYS A 100 -0.61 -18.24 -3.19
CA LYS A 100 -1.28 -17.51 -4.27
C LYS A 100 -2.72 -17.97 -4.42
N THR A 101 -2.97 -19.28 -4.38
CA THR A 101 -4.31 -19.85 -4.45
C THR A 101 -5.16 -19.36 -3.27
N ALA A 102 -4.68 -19.49 -2.03
CA ALA A 102 -5.41 -19.02 -0.85
C ALA A 102 -5.70 -17.49 -0.88
N MET A 103 -4.79 -16.70 -1.44
CA MET A 103 -5.02 -15.26 -1.64
C MET A 103 -6.12 -15.01 -2.68
N LEU A 104 -6.14 -15.76 -3.78
CA LEU A 104 -7.18 -15.63 -4.81
C LEU A 104 -8.53 -16.09 -4.29
N ASP A 105 -8.59 -17.19 -3.55
CA ASP A 105 -9.83 -17.70 -2.93
C ASP A 105 -10.40 -16.67 -1.95
N HIS A 106 -9.55 -16.04 -1.14
CA HIS A 106 -9.97 -14.94 -0.27
C HIS A 106 -10.52 -13.76 -1.07
N GLN A 107 -9.88 -13.39 -2.18
CA GLN A 107 -10.38 -12.30 -3.04
C GLN A 107 -11.73 -12.65 -3.69
N ILE A 108 -11.93 -13.90 -4.09
CA ILE A 108 -13.19 -14.40 -4.65
C ILE A 108 -14.29 -14.30 -3.59
N ALA A 109 -14.06 -14.85 -2.39
CA ALA A 109 -15.03 -14.79 -1.29
C ALA A 109 -15.39 -13.34 -0.93
N GLN A 110 -14.38 -12.45 -0.84
CA GLN A 110 -14.61 -11.03 -0.58
C GLN A 110 -15.47 -10.38 -1.67
N LYS A 111 -15.21 -10.71 -2.94
CA LYS A 111 -15.98 -10.19 -4.06
C LYS A 111 -17.44 -10.67 -4.02
N GLU A 112 -17.68 -11.91 -3.65
CA GLU A 112 -19.01 -12.47 -3.47
C GLU A 112 -19.77 -11.79 -2.32
N GLU A 113 -19.14 -11.59 -1.16
CA GLU A 113 -19.75 -10.86 -0.04
C GLU A 113 -20.09 -9.41 -0.41
N MET A 114 -19.16 -8.71 -1.05
CA MET A 114 -19.41 -7.34 -1.51
C MET A 114 -20.56 -7.25 -2.51
N LYS A 115 -20.76 -8.28 -3.36
CA LYS A 115 -21.87 -8.34 -4.32
C LYS A 115 -23.22 -8.54 -3.64
N LYS A 116 -23.27 -9.17 -2.46
CA LYS A 116 -24.49 -9.32 -1.66
C LYS A 116 -24.89 -8.02 -0.97
N ILE A 117 -23.90 -7.25 -0.50
CA ILE A 117 -24.11 -6.02 0.28
C ILE A 117 -24.41 -4.82 -0.63
N LEU A 118 -23.67 -4.68 -1.74
CA LEU A 118 -23.78 -3.53 -2.63
C LEU A 118 -24.86 -3.73 -3.68
N ASN A 119 -25.53 -2.65 -4.05
CA ASN A 119 -26.35 -2.65 -5.25
C ASN A 119 -25.48 -2.66 -6.52
N LYS A 120 -26.11 -2.84 -7.69
CA LYS A 120 -25.41 -2.98 -8.97
C LYS A 120 -24.49 -1.79 -9.28
N GLU A 121 -24.96 -0.56 -9.12
CA GLU A 121 -24.20 0.65 -9.44
C GLU A 121 -23.00 0.83 -8.49
N GLN A 122 -23.24 0.63 -7.19
CA GLN A 122 -22.20 0.67 -6.16
C GLN A 122 -21.12 -0.38 -6.41
N TYR A 123 -21.52 -1.60 -6.77
CA TYR A 123 -20.61 -2.70 -7.04
C TYR A 123 -19.75 -2.45 -8.28
N GLU A 124 -20.32 -1.91 -9.36
CA GLU A 124 -19.57 -1.52 -10.56
C GLU A 124 -18.55 -0.41 -10.26
N LYS A 125 -18.94 0.59 -9.44
CA LYS A 125 -18.02 1.65 -8.99
C LYS A 125 -16.91 1.07 -8.12
N TRP A 126 -17.22 0.14 -7.22
CA TRP A 126 -16.26 -0.57 -6.38
C TRP A 126 -15.25 -1.37 -7.20
N GLU A 127 -15.69 -2.13 -8.21
CA GLU A 127 -14.81 -2.87 -9.14
C GLU A 127 -13.88 -1.93 -9.91
N LYS A 128 -14.38 -0.78 -10.40
CA LYS A 128 -13.55 0.24 -11.07
C LYS A 128 -12.49 0.82 -10.14
N MET A 129 -12.85 1.16 -8.90
CA MET A 129 -11.90 1.63 -7.90
C MET A 129 -10.80 0.61 -7.61
N LYS A 130 -11.15 -0.68 -7.51
CA LYS A 130 -10.21 -1.77 -7.32
C LYS A 130 -9.22 -1.88 -8.50
N LYS A 131 -9.72 -1.88 -9.73
CA LYS A 131 -8.90 -1.93 -10.95
C LYS A 131 -7.93 -0.75 -11.06
N ASN A 132 -8.38 0.46 -10.77
CA ASN A 132 -7.54 1.66 -10.81
C ASN A 132 -6.41 1.58 -9.78
N ARG A 133 -6.71 1.09 -8.57
CA ARG A 133 -5.70 0.89 -7.52
C ARG A 133 -4.62 -0.13 -7.92
N GLU A 134 -5.00 -1.17 -8.67
CA GLU A 134 -4.06 -2.15 -9.21
C GLU A 134 -3.22 -1.58 -10.36
N GLY A 135 -3.83 -0.80 -11.26
CA GLY A 135 -3.14 -0.13 -12.37
C GLY A 135 -2.05 0.82 -11.89
N HIS A 136 -2.34 1.65 -10.88
CA HIS A 136 -1.35 2.57 -10.30
C HIS A 136 -0.21 1.85 -9.57
N ARG A 137 -0.45 0.64 -9.04
CA ARG A 137 0.62 -0.18 -8.43
C ARG A 137 1.55 -0.78 -9.48
N LYS A 138 1.04 -1.16 -10.65
CA LYS A 138 1.87 -1.67 -11.76
C LYS A 138 2.75 -0.58 -12.38
N GLY A 139 2.21 0.63 -12.57
CA GLY A 139 2.98 1.76 -13.16
C GLY A 139 4.17 2.21 -12.32
N ARG A 140 4.05 2.22 -10.98
CA ARG A 140 5.16 2.59 -10.08
C ARG A 140 6.26 1.52 -9.96
N GLY A 141 5.98 0.28 -10.37
CA GLY A 141 6.97 -0.81 -10.31
C GLY A 141 7.95 -0.83 -11.50
N MET A 142 7.56 -0.27 -12.65
CA MET A 142 8.41 -0.19 -13.84
C MET A 142 9.53 0.86 -13.67
N ASP A 143 9.18 2.06 -13.17
CA ASP A 143 10.12 3.19 -13.07
C ASP A 143 11.29 2.97 -12.09
N ASP A 144 11.09 2.17 -11.04
CA ASP A 144 12.14 1.88 -10.05
C ASP A 144 13.10 0.76 -10.49
N ASN A 145 12.70 -0.08 -11.46
CA ASN A 145 13.55 -1.17 -11.96
C ASN A 145 14.55 -0.67 -13.01
N ASP A 146 14.14 0.29 -13.85
CA ASP A 146 15.00 0.87 -14.89
C ASP A 146 16.13 1.73 -14.29
N LYS A 147 15.89 2.35 -13.12
CA LYS A 147 16.93 3.09 -12.38
C LYS A 147 17.93 2.20 -11.65
N ARG A 148 17.67 0.88 -11.54
CA ARG A 148 18.59 -0.10 -10.91
C ARG A 148 19.40 -0.88 -11.93
N SER A 149 18.90 -1.07 -13.15
CA SER A 149 19.62 -1.74 -14.25
C SER A 149 20.70 -0.87 -14.89
N GLY A 150 20.57 0.46 -14.85
CA GLY A 150 21.58 1.40 -15.38
C GLY A 150 22.83 1.61 -14.50
N LYS A 151 23.02 0.79 -13.46
CA LYS A 151 24.20 0.81 -12.58
C LYS A 151 24.89 -0.55 -12.60
N LYS A 152 25.40 -0.93 -13.76
CA LYS A 152 26.43 -1.96 -13.93
C LYS A 152 27.43 -1.49 -14.95
#